data_AF-A0A355IZE6-F1
#
_entry.id   AF-A0A355IZE6-F1
#
_cell.length_a   1.000
_cell.length_b   1.000
_cell.length_c   1.000
_cell.angle_alpha   90.00
_cell.angle_beta   90.00
_cell.angle_gamma   90.00
#
_symmetry.space_group_name_H-M   'P 1'
#
loop_
_entity.id
_entity.type
_entity.pdbx_description
1 polymer ?
#
loop_
_entity_poly.entity_id
_entity_poly.type
_entity_poly.pdbx_seq_one_letter_code
_entity_poly.pdbx_strand_id
1 'polypeptide(L)'
;MDLNELKSAWNNFSSRDASSHQLDENAIRELLKTRTKNLVDTVERNIKIGFGILFLILLFLLGGNELISISMPEGYAIPSWLNWLDLFNVIVFGGTFIYFIVRYYSIRKNYSSISTLRDALNRIIKTLKIYKVLFNMALFFLLVVAVVEFITGMYAGAGISAETQGGRFADLNSQQLFWAILRGVAVLIFLVSLVFLLFRWGFNRLYGNHLQNLKATLKELDEIE
;
A
#
# COMPACT_ATOMS: atom_id res chain seq x y z
N MET A 1 50.81 31.90 -32.58
CA MET A 1 49.92 31.96 -31.42
C MET A 1 50.82 32.17 -30.23
N ASP A 2 50.75 33.36 -29.62
CA ASP A 2 51.76 33.82 -28.67
C ASP A 2 51.51 33.20 -27.27
N LEU A 3 52.56 32.86 -26.53
CA LEU A 3 52.44 32.20 -25.21
C LEU A 3 51.61 33.04 -24.22
N ASN A 4 51.63 34.36 -24.41
CA ASN A 4 50.84 35.30 -23.63
C ASN A 4 49.34 35.23 -23.95
N GLU A 5 48.94 34.91 -25.19
CA GLU A 5 47.53 34.72 -25.56
C GLU A 5 46.98 33.42 -24.98
N LEU A 6 47.77 32.34 -24.97
CA LEU A 6 47.40 31.07 -24.34
C LEU A 6 47.25 31.20 -22.82
N LYS A 7 48.12 31.97 -22.17
CA LYS A 7 48.02 32.24 -20.73
C LYS A 7 46.81 33.11 -20.38
N SER A 8 46.50 34.09 -21.22
CA SER A 8 45.30 34.94 -21.08
C SER A 8 44.01 34.16 -21.32
N ALA A 9 43.97 33.31 -22.34
CA ALA A 9 42.85 32.42 -22.62
C ALA A 9 42.65 31.40 -21.50
N TRP A 10 43.74 30.79 -20.98
CA TRP A 10 43.68 29.85 -19.86
C TRP A 10 43.21 30.52 -18.56
N ASN A 11 43.70 31.71 -18.23
CA ASN A 11 43.24 32.44 -17.04
C ASN A 11 41.78 32.91 -17.18
N ASN A 12 41.34 33.30 -18.37
CA ASN A 12 39.94 33.66 -18.61
C ASN A 12 39.01 32.44 -18.60
N PHE A 13 39.50 31.28 -19.06
CA PHE A 13 38.76 30.02 -18.98
C PHE A 13 38.72 29.53 -17.53
N SER A 14 39.85 29.50 -16.82
CA SER A 14 39.92 29.03 -15.44
C SER A 14 39.15 29.95 -14.48
N SER A 15 39.12 31.27 -14.70
CA SER A 15 38.36 32.20 -13.85
C SER A 15 36.85 32.18 -14.15
N ARG A 16 36.43 31.90 -15.39
CA ARG A 16 35.01 31.70 -15.75
C ARG A 16 34.49 30.31 -15.41
N ASP A 17 35.34 29.29 -15.45
CA ASP A 17 34.95 27.90 -15.17
C ASP A 17 35.04 27.57 -13.67
N ALA A 18 36.03 28.12 -12.95
CA ALA A 18 36.12 27.96 -11.49
C ALA A 18 35.03 28.70 -10.70
N SER A 19 34.43 29.75 -11.28
CA SER A 19 33.30 30.47 -10.67
C SER A 19 31.93 29.97 -11.14
N SER A 20 31.85 29.26 -12.28
CA SER A 20 30.59 28.68 -12.78
C SER A 20 30.36 27.22 -12.37
N HIS A 21 31.41 26.49 -11.99
CA HIS A 21 31.34 25.10 -11.51
C HIS A 21 31.59 24.93 -10.00
N GLN A 22 31.82 26.02 -9.26
CA GLN A 22 31.53 25.99 -7.82
C GLN A 22 30.02 26.00 -7.69
N LEU A 23 29.43 24.82 -7.61
CA LEU A 23 28.07 24.63 -7.11
C LEU A 23 28.02 25.29 -5.72
N ASP A 24 27.60 26.55 -5.69
CA ASP A 24 27.42 27.33 -4.47
C ASP A 24 26.67 26.45 -3.47
N GLU A 25 27.16 26.36 -2.24
CA GLU A 25 26.56 25.54 -1.19
C GLU A 25 25.05 25.85 -1.06
N ASN A 26 24.68 27.10 -1.31
CA ASN A 26 23.29 27.55 -1.40
C ASN A 26 22.51 26.93 -2.57
N ALA A 27 23.13 26.78 -3.75
CA ALA A 27 22.53 26.12 -4.90
C ALA A 27 22.36 24.61 -4.67
N ILE A 28 23.35 23.95 -4.03
CA ILE A 28 23.22 22.54 -3.61
C ILE A 28 22.09 22.40 -2.60
N ARG A 29 22.00 23.29 -1.63
CA ARG A 29 20.95 23.32 -0.61
C ARG A 29 19.56 23.57 -1.20
N GLU A 30 19.45 24.43 -2.20
CA GLU A 30 18.20 24.72 -2.90
C GLU A 30 17.74 23.57 -3.80
N LEU A 31 18.67 22.89 -4.48
CA LEU A 31 18.41 21.65 -5.22
C LEU A 31 17.96 20.52 -4.29
N LEU A 32 18.64 20.33 -3.15
CA LEU A 32 18.26 19.34 -2.14
C LEU A 32 16.88 19.65 -1.53
N LYS A 33 16.58 20.93 -1.27
CA LYS A 33 15.27 21.37 -0.78
C LYS A 33 14.16 21.11 -1.80
N THR A 34 14.39 21.39 -3.07
CA THR A 34 13.44 21.15 -4.16
C THR A 34 13.21 19.65 -4.38
N ARG A 35 14.29 18.86 -4.40
CA ARG A 35 14.22 17.39 -4.49
C ARG A 35 13.48 16.79 -3.31
N THR A 36 13.75 17.28 -2.10
CA THR A 36 13.07 16.84 -0.88
C THR A 36 11.58 17.19 -0.94
N LYS A 37 11.21 18.42 -1.30
CA LYS A 37 9.82 18.85 -1.46
C LYS A 37 9.07 17.97 -2.48
N ASN A 38 9.68 17.72 -3.65
CA ASN A 38 9.10 16.84 -4.67
C ASN A 38 8.94 15.39 -4.17
N LEU A 39 9.89 14.87 -3.38
CA LEU A 39 9.77 13.56 -2.74
C LEU A 39 8.64 13.54 -1.70
N VAL A 40 8.50 14.61 -0.90
CA VAL A 40 7.39 14.75 0.07
C VAL A 40 6.04 14.72 -0.64
N ASP A 41 5.88 15.57 -1.67
CA ASP A 41 4.64 15.71 -2.41
C ASP A 41 4.25 14.39 -3.10
N THR A 42 5.25 13.68 -3.64
CA THR A 42 5.03 12.36 -4.24
C THR A 42 4.60 11.32 -3.20
N VAL A 43 5.23 11.31 -2.02
CA VAL A 43 4.84 10.44 -0.91
C VAL A 43 3.42 10.76 -0.42
N GLU A 44 3.06 12.03 -0.27
CA GLU A 44 1.72 12.44 0.14
C GLU A 44 0.67 11.99 -0.89
N ARG A 45 0.96 12.13 -2.18
CA ARG A 45 0.08 11.63 -3.25
C ARG A 45 -0.07 10.11 -3.19
N ASN A 46 1.01 9.38 -2.98
CA ASN A 46 0.96 7.91 -2.88
C ASN A 46 0.16 7.44 -1.67
N ILE A 47 0.26 8.15 -0.54
CA ILE A 47 -0.57 7.90 0.64
C ILE A 47 -2.05 8.11 0.31
N LYS A 48 -2.42 9.19 -0.40
CA LYS A 48 -3.80 9.45 -0.86
C LYS A 48 -4.31 8.38 -1.82
N ILE A 49 -3.47 7.87 -2.72
CA ILE A 49 -3.82 6.74 -3.58
C ILE A 49 -4.10 5.49 -2.74
N GLY A 50 -3.25 5.21 -1.75
CA GLY A 50 -3.46 4.12 -0.80
C GLY A 50 -4.78 4.24 -0.03
N PHE A 51 -5.14 5.44 0.41
CA PHE A 51 -6.45 5.72 1.00
C PHE A 51 -7.59 5.40 0.03
N GLY A 52 -7.50 5.83 -1.22
CA GLY A 52 -8.52 5.54 -2.23
C GLY A 52 -8.70 4.04 -2.44
N ILE A 53 -7.62 3.27 -2.52
CA ILE A 53 -7.68 1.81 -2.66
C ILE A 53 -8.33 1.16 -1.43
N LEU A 54 -7.91 1.51 -0.22
CA LEU A 54 -8.49 0.98 1.01
C LEU A 54 -9.98 1.34 1.14
N PHE A 55 -10.36 2.54 0.72
CA PHE A 55 -11.74 2.98 0.71
C PHE A 55 -12.59 2.18 -0.28
N LEU A 56 -12.09 1.91 -1.49
CA LEU A 56 -12.77 1.06 -2.46
C LEU A 56 -12.96 -0.36 -1.94
N ILE A 57 -11.97 -0.92 -1.25
CA ILE A 57 -12.09 -2.23 -0.61
C ILE A 57 -13.14 -2.22 0.49
N LEU A 58 -13.17 -1.17 1.32
CA LEU A 58 -14.19 -1.02 2.36
C LEU A 58 -15.62 -0.94 1.76
N LEU A 59 -15.79 -0.20 0.65
CA LEU A 59 -17.07 -0.17 -0.07
C LEU A 59 -17.44 -1.53 -0.65
N PHE A 60 -16.46 -2.27 -1.18
CA PHE A 60 -16.68 -3.62 -1.68
C PHE A 60 -17.15 -4.57 -0.56
N LEU A 61 -16.53 -4.51 0.63
CA LEU A 61 -16.95 -5.29 1.79
C LEU A 61 -18.38 -4.92 2.23
N LEU A 62 -18.70 -3.62 2.31
CA LEU A 62 -20.05 -3.16 2.66
C LEU A 62 -21.13 -3.62 1.66
N GLY A 63 -20.78 -3.77 0.38
CA GLY A 63 -21.67 -4.29 -0.66
C GLY A 63 -21.65 -5.81 -0.81
N GLY A 64 -20.86 -6.54 -0.02
CA GLY A 64 -20.62 -7.98 -0.19
C GLY A 64 -21.90 -8.81 -0.15
N ASN A 65 -22.77 -8.58 0.84
CA ASN A 65 -24.03 -9.33 0.96
C ASN A 65 -24.98 -9.11 -0.23
N GLU A 66 -25.02 -7.91 -0.80
CA GLU A 66 -25.84 -7.61 -1.98
C GLU A 66 -25.31 -8.31 -3.24
N LEU A 67 -23.98 -8.43 -3.37
CA LEU A 67 -23.38 -9.20 -4.46
C LEU A 67 -23.66 -10.70 -4.35
N ILE A 68 -23.63 -11.22 -3.11
CA ILE A 68 -23.93 -12.62 -2.82
C ILE A 68 -25.42 -12.91 -3.07
N SER A 69 -26.32 -12.02 -2.66
CA SER A 69 -27.77 -12.20 -2.82
C SER A 69 -28.18 -12.30 -4.29
N ILE A 70 -27.60 -11.49 -5.17
CA ILE A 70 -27.82 -11.53 -6.62
C ILE A 70 -27.37 -12.87 -7.25
N SER A 71 -26.36 -13.50 -6.65
CA SER A 71 -25.75 -14.73 -7.16
C SER A 71 -26.41 -16.00 -6.62
N MET A 72 -27.34 -15.88 -5.66
CA MET A 72 -28.02 -17.01 -5.03
C MET A 72 -29.25 -17.44 -5.84
N PRO A 73 -29.54 -18.75 -5.94
CA PRO A 73 -30.79 -19.24 -6.52
C PRO A 73 -32.01 -18.77 -5.71
N GLU A 74 -33.15 -18.56 -6.38
CA GLU A 74 -34.40 -18.17 -5.73
C GLU A 74 -34.79 -19.17 -4.62
N GLY A 75 -35.14 -18.65 -3.44
CA GLY A 75 -35.54 -19.45 -2.28
C GLY A 75 -34.42 -19.72 -1.26
N TYR A 76 -33.16 -19.38 -1.57
CA TYR A 76 -32.06 -19.47 -0.62
C TYR A 76 -31.84 -18.14 0.11
N ALA A 77 -31.94 -18.16 1.44
CA ALA A 77 -31.59 -17.03 2.28
C ALA A 77 -30.13 -17.13 2.73
N ILE A 78 -29.45 -15.98 2.78
CA ILE A 78 -28.10 -15.89 3.37
C ILE A 78 -28.20 -16.29 4.85
N PRO A 79 -27.42 -17.28 5.32
CA PRO A 79 -27.44 -17.67 6.72
C PRO A 79 -27.14 -16.50 7.66
N SER A 80 -27.90 -16.35 8.74
CA SER A 80 -27.76 -15.19 9.64
C SER A 80 -26.38 -15.08 10.31
N TRP A 81 -25.68 -16.20 10.51
CA TRP A 81 -24.32 -16.20 11.06
C TRP A 81 -23.29 -15.56 10.11
N LEU A 82 -23.55 -15.62 8.81
CA LEU A 82 -22.73 -15.04 7.75
C LEU A 82 -22.79 -13.51 7.80
N ASN A 83 -23.98 -12.95 8.08
CA ASN A 83 -24.17 -11.52 8.29
C ASN A 83 -23.39 -11.00 9.51
N TRP A 84 -23.30 -11.79 10.59
CA TRP A 84 -22.50 -11.42 11.77
C TRP A 84 -21.01 -11.39 11.47
N LEU A 85 -20.55 -12.35 10.67
CA LEU A 85 -19.16 -12.44 10.25
C LEU A 85 -18.78 -11.29 9.31
N ASP A 86 -19.66 -10.94 8.39
CA ASP A 86 -19.50 -9.81 7.49
C ASP A 86 -19.46 -8.47 8.27
N LEU A 87 -20.40 -8.27 9.19
CA LEU A 87 -20.39 -7.11 10.08
C LEU A 87 -19.09 -7.01 10.90
N PHE A 88 -18.61 -8.13 11.43
CA PHE A 88 -17.33 -8.18 12.14
C PHE A 88 -16.16 -7.78 11.25
N ASN A 89 -16.09 -8.29 10.01
CA ASN A 89 -15.05 -7.94 9.04
C ASN A 89 -15.07 -6.44 8.70
N VAL A 90 -16.26 -5.88 8.47
CA VAL A 90 -16.44 -4.44 8.22
C VAL A 90 -15.99 -3.61 9.41
N ILE A 91 -16.31 -4.01 10.64
CA ILE A 91 -15.87 -3.30 11.85
C ILE A 91 -14.34 -3.34 11.99
N VAL A 92 -13.73 -4.51 11.82
CA VAL A 92 -12.27 -4.66 11.93
C VAL A 92 -11.57 -3.86 10.84
N PHE A 93 -11.96 -4.05 9.57
CA PHE A 93 -11.34 -3.35 8.44
C PHE A 93 -11.58 -1.84 8.51
N GLY A 94 -12.84 -1.43 8.74
CA GLY A 94 -13.23 -0.03 8.93
C GLY A 94 -12.51 0.63 10.10
N GLY A 95 -12.35 -0.08 11.22
CA GLY A 95 -11.59 0.39 12.38
C GLY A 95 -10.12 0.64 12.05
N THR A 96 -9.47 -0.28 11.33
CA THR A 96 -8.09 -0.06 10.87
C THR A 96 -7.96 1.10 9.89
N PHE A 97 -8.96 1.28 9.01
CA PHE A 97 -9.02 2.39 8.06
C PHE A 97 -9.20 3.74 8.77
N ILE A 98 -10.09 3.83 9.75
CA ILE A 98 -10.28 5.04 10.57
C ILE A 98 -9.02 5.36 11.36
N TYR A 99 -8.40 4.37 12.00
CA TYR A 99 -7.13 4.54 12.71
C TYR A 99 -6.05 5.13 11.78
N PHE A 100 -5.98 4.64 10.55
CA PHE A 100 -5.07 5.11 9.52
C PHE A 100 -5.34 6.58 9.14
N ILE A 101 -6.61 6.96 8.93
CA ILE A 101 -7.03 8.34 8.69
C ILE A 101 -6.60 9.27 9.83
N VAL A 102 -6.95 8.91 11.08
CA VAL A 102 -6.64 9.72 12.26
C VAL A 102 -5.13 9.92 12.38
N ARG A 103 -4.34 8.87 12.16
CA ARG A 103 -2.88 8.95 12.22
C ARG A 103 -2.30 9.85 11.12
N TYR A 104 -2.86 9.81 9.91
CA TYR A 104 -2.46 10.69 8.81
C TYR A 104 -2.66 12.17 9.14
N TYR A 105 -3.88 12.54 9.55
CA TYR A 105 -4.19 13.94 9.85
C TYR A 105 -3.40 14.44 11.05
N SER A 106 -3.18 13.60 12.07
CA SER A 106 -2.33 13.93 13.23
C SER A 106 -0.89 14.27 12.81
N ILE A 107 -0.31 13.51 11.89
CA ILE A 107 1.05 13.77 11.38
C ILE A 107 1.09 15.02 10.50
N ARG A 108 0.09 15.22 9.64
CA ARG A 108 0.00 16.38 8.73
C ARG A 108 -0.20 17.70 9.47
N LYS A 109 -0.94 17.70 10.59
CA LYS A 109 -1.13 18.90 11.41
C LYS A 109 0.20 19.43 11.98
N ASN A 110 1.20 18.56 12.16
CA ASN A 110 2.50 18.91 12.73
C ASN A 110 3.56 19.34 11.68
N TYR A 111 3.15 19.51 10.42
CA TYR A 111 4.05 19.80 9.30
C TYR A 111 4.35 21.28 9.10
N SER A 112 3.51 22.19 9.59
CA SER A 112 3.67 23.64 9.43
C SER A 112 4.77 24.27 10.29
N SER A 113 5.42 23.48 11.16
CA SER A 113 6.43 23.94 12.13
C SER A 113 7.85 23.43 11.81
N ILE A 114 8.16 23.14 10.54
CA ILE A 114 9.48 22.60 10.14
C ILE A 114 10.46 23.76 9.98
N SER A 115 11.45 23.85 10.88
CA SER A 115 12.52 24.85 10.79
C SER A 115 13.74 24.37 9.99
N THR A 116 13.96 23.06 9.85
CA THR A 116 15.14 22.50 9.15
C THR A 116 14.78 21.37 8.16
N LEU A 117 15.58 21.26 7.09
CA LEU A 117 15.42 20.21 6.06
C LEU A 117 15.60 18.80 6.63
N ARG A 118 16.55 18.65 7.56
CA ARG A 118 16.84 17.42 8.30
C ARG A 118 15.63 16.92 9.10
N ASP A 119 14.96 17.83 9.80
CA ASP A 119 13.73 17.51 10.55
C ASP A 119 12.59 17.09 9.62
N ALA A 120 12.47 17.72 8.45
CA ALA A 120 11.50 17.33 7.45
C ALA A 120 11.72 15.89 6.98
N LEU A 121 12.95 15.57 6.54
CA LEU A 121 13.35 14.25 6.06
C LEU A 121 13.13 13.16 7.12
N ASN A 122 13.58 13.38 8.35
CA ASN A 122 13.38 12.44 9.45
C ASN A 122 11.90 12.18 9.76
N ARG A 123 11.08 13.25 9.76
CA ARG A 123 9.62 13.12 9.98
C ARG A 123 8.95 12.35 8.84
N ILE A 124 9.34 12.57 7.58
CA ILE A 124 8.82 11.80 6.43
C ILE A 124 9.20 10.34 6.55
N ILE A 125 10.46 10.03 6.82
CA ILE A 125 10.93 8.65 6.94
C ILE A 125 10.16 7.93 8.05
N LYS A 126 9.96 8.58 9.21
CA LYS A 126 9.18 8.02 10.32
C LYS A 126 7.72 7.80 9.92
N THR A 127 7.14 8.75 9.21
CA THR A 127 5.78 8.68 8.68
C THR A 127 5.65 7.50 7.72
N LEU A 128 6.54 7.38 6.73
CA LEU A 128 6.55 6.32 5.73
C LEU A 128 6.73 4.93 6.34
N LYS A 129 7.54 4.81 7.40
CA LYS A 129 7.66 3.57 8.18
C LYS A 129 6.34 3.17 8.85
N ILE A 130 5.65 4.14 9.46
CA ILE A 130 4.34 3.89 10.07
C ILE A 130 3.33 3.44 9.00
N TYR A 131 3.31 4.10 7.85
CA TYR A 131 2.50 3.71 6.70
C TYR A 131 2.78 2.28 6.24
N LYS A 132 4.05 1.89 6.17
CA LYS A 132 4.46 0.53 5.82
C LYS A 132 3.87 -0.52 6.77
N VAL A 133 3.97 -0.26 8.07
CA VAL A 133 3.44 -1.18 9.09
C VAL A 133 1.92 -1.26 8.97
N LEU A 134 1.24 -0.11 8.83
CA LEU A 134 -0.21 -0.04 8.73
C LEU A 134 -0.76 -0.74 7.48
N PHE A 135 -0.11 -0.53 6.33
CA PHE A 135 -0.49 -1.19 5.09
C PHE A 135 -0.33 -2.71 5.19
N ASN A 136 0.79 -3.19 5.76
CA ASN A 136 0.98 -4.62 5.98
C ASN A 136 -0.06 -5.20 6.94
N MET A 137 -0.46 -4.44 7.96
CA MET A 137 -1.51 -4.83 8.89
C MET A 137 -2.88 -4.93 8.19
N ALA A 138 -3.24 -3.93 7.37
CA ALA A 138 -4.45 -3.95 6.56
C ALA A 138 -4.46 -5.12 5.56
N LEU A 139 -3.33 -5.39 4.90
CA LEU A 139 -3.18 -6.54 4.01
C LEU A 139 -3.35 -7.86 4.77
N PHE A 140 -2.75 -7.99 5.95
CA PHE A 140 -2.92 -9.17 6.79
C PHE A 140 -4.40 -9.43 7.11
N PHE A 141 -5.12 -8.41 7.59
CA PHE A 141 -6.55 -8.54 7.86
C PHE A 141 -7.36 -8.87 6.61
N LEU A 142 -7.09 -8.21 5.49
CA LEU A 142 -7.75 -8.51 4.21
C LEU A 142 -7.56 -9.98 3.81
N LEU A 143 -6.35 -10.53 3.97
CA LEU A 143 -6.08 -11.93 3.65
C LEU A 143 -6.81 -12.88 4.60
N VAL A 144 -6.88 -12.56 5.89
CA VAL A 144 -7.66 -13.36 6.86
C VAL A 144 -9.14 -13.35 6.51
N VAL A 145 -9.70 -12.18 6.21
CA VAL A 145 -11.09 -12.01 5.75
C VAL A 145 -11.35 -12.85 4.50
N ALA A 146 -10.48 -12.75 3.49
CA ALA A 146 -10.62 -13.51 2.25
C ALA A 146 -10.59 -15.03 2.49
N VAL A 147 -9.75 -15.54 3.40
CA VAL A 147 -9.71 -16.97 3.76
C VAL A 147 -11.02 -17.40 4.43
N VAL A 148 -11.52 -16.61 5.38
CA VAL A 148 -12.74 -16.91 6.12
C VAL A 148 -13.96 -16.89 5.20
N GLU A 149 -14.07 -15.87 4.34
CA GLU A 149 -15.14 -15.76 3.34
C GLU A 149 -15.08 -16.89 2.32
N PHE A 150 -13.89 -17.28 1.87
CA PHE A 150 -13.73 -18.39 0.94
C PHE A 150 -14.18 -19.72 1.55
N ILE A 151 -13.77 -20.03 2.79
CA ILE A 151 -14.19 -21.25 3.50
C ILE A 151 -15.71 -21.27 3.66
N THR A 152 -16.27 -20.12 4.05
CA THR A 152 -17.70 -19.93 4.22
C THR A 152 -18.46 -20.13 2.90
N GLY A 153 -17.97 -19.55 1.80
CA GLY A 153 -18.54 -19.72 0.47
C GLY A 153 -18.46 -21.16 -0.03
N MET A 154 -17.36 -21.86 0.24
CA MET A 154 -17.25 -23.30 -0.07
C MET A 154 -18.26 -24.13 0.71
N TYR A 155 -18.43 -23.86 2.01
CA TYR A 155 -19.40 -24.56 2.84
C TYR A 155 -20.84 -24.31 2.37
N ALA A 156 -21.20 -23.04 2.11
CA ALA A 156 -22.53 -22.72 1.59
C ALA A 156 -22.77 -23.34 0.20
N GLY A 157 -21.81 -23.21 -0.71
CA GLY A 157 -21.90 -23.71 -2.08
C GLY A 157 -22.00 -25.23 -2.16
N ALA A 158 -21.26 -25.97 -1.31
CA ALA A 158 -21.37 -27.42 -1.26
C ALA A 158 -22.75 -27.88 -0.73
N GLY A 159 -23.43 -27.08 0.10
CA GLY A 159 -24.77 -27.40 0.61
C GLY A 159 -25.84 -27.22 -0.43
N ILE A 160 -25.80 -26.08 -1.12
CA ILE A 160 -26.67 -25.81 -2.25
C ILE A 160 -26.46 -26.88 -3.35
N SER A 161 -25.21 -27.28 -3.60
CA SER A 161 -24.89 -28.31 -4.59
C SER A 161 -25.42 -29.71 -4.21
N ALA A 162 -25.46 -30.04 -2.93
CA ALA A 162 -26.01 -31.31 -2.45
C ALA A 162 -27.54 -31.32 -2.56
N GLU A 163 -28.20 -30.25 -2.13
CA GLU A 163 -29.67 -30.12 -2.19
C GLU A 163 -30.19 -30.12 -3.63
N THR A 164 -29.51 -29.44 -4.55
CA THR A 164 -29.87 -29.43 -5.98
C THR A 164 -29.72 -30.79 -6.65
N GLN A 165 -28.90 -31.69 -6.11
CA GLN A 165 -28.75 -33.08 -6.57
C GLN A 165 -29.72 -34.04 -5.86
N GLY A 166 -30.66 -33.53 -5.05
CA GLY A 166 -31.66 -34.32 -4.32
C GLY A 166 -31.10 -35.09 -3.12
N GLY A 167 -29.87 -34.78 -2.70
CA GLY A 167 -29.20 -35.41 -1.56
C GLY A 167 -28.98 -34.44 -0.40
N ARG A 168 -28.58 -34.97 0.76
CA ARG A 168 -28.08 -34.17 1.88
C ARG A 168 -26.57 -34.03 1.79
N PHE A 169 -26.04 -33.00 2.44
CA PHE A 169 -24.59 -32.81 2.61
C PHE A 169 -23.87 -34.07 3.15
N ALA A 170 -24.55 -34.85 3.98
CA ALA A 170 -24.06 -36.10 4.57
C ALA A 170 -23.98 -37.27 3.57
N ASP A 171 -24.65 -37.17 2.43
CA ASP A 171 -24.70 -38.23 1.41
C ASP A 171 -23.54 -38.09 0.39
N LEU A 172 -22.71 -37.05 0.53
CA LEU A 172 -21.56 -36.83 -0.34
C LEU A 172 -20.50 -37.92 -0.13
N ASN A 173 -20.11 -38.57 -1.23
CA ASN A 173 -19.05 -39.57 -1.24
C ASN A 173 -17.72 -38.94 -0.76
N SER A 174 -17.01 -39.62 0.16
CA SER A 174 -15.72 -39.17 0.71
C SER A 174 -14.69 -38.84 -0.37
N GLN A 175 -14.71 -39.52 -1.51
CA GLN A 175 -13.82 -39.23 -2.64
C GLN A 175 -14.15 -37.90 -3.33
N GLN A 176 -15.43 -37.55 -3.45
CA GLN A 176 -15.86 -36.27 -4.03
C GLN A 176 -15.50 -35.10 -3.10
N LEU A 177 -15.69 -35.28 -1.79
CA LEU A 177 -15.29 -34.30 -0.77
C LEU A 177 -13.78 -34.02 -0.81
N PHE A 178 -12.95 -35.07 -0.93
CA PHE A 178 -11.50 -34.91 -1.04
C PHE A 178 -11.10 -34.03 -2.23
N TRP A 179 -11.64 -34.31 -3.43
CA TRP A 179 -11.34 -33.53 -4.64
C TRP A 179 -11.94 -32.11 -4.61
N ALA A 180 -13.06 -31.91 -3.93
CA ALA A 180 -13.65 -30.59 -3.73
C ALA A 180 -12.76 -29.73 -2.82
N ILE A 181 -12.32 -30.28 -1.69
CA ILE A 181 -11.42 -29.61 -0.75
C ILE A 181 -10.08 -29.31 -1.43
N LEU A 182 -9.50 -30.26 -2.15
CA LEU A 182 -8.20 -30.07 -2.82
C LEU A 182 -8.26 -28.93 -3.86
N ARG A 183 -9.31 -28.88 -4.69
CA ARG A 183 -9.52 -27.79 -5.65
C ARG A 183 -9.76 -26.46 -4.94
N GLY A 184 -10.56 -26.47 -3.88
CA GLY A 184 -10.81 -25.31 -3.04
C GLY A 184 -9.52 -24.71 -2.48
N VAL A 185 -8.68 -25.54 -1.87
CA VAL A 185 -7.38 -25.13 -1.33
C VAL A 185 -6.46 -24.61 -2.43
N ALA A 186 -6.40 -25.25 -3.58
CA ALA A 186 -5.59 -24.78 -4.71
C ALA A 186 -6.03 -23.39 -5.19
N VAL A 187 -7.34 -23.17 -5.33
CA VAL A 187 -7.91 -21.85 -5.71
C VAL A 187 -7.63 -20.81 -4.62
N LEU A 188 -7.79 -21.16 -3.34
CA LEU A 188 -7.51 -20.25 -2.24
C LEU A 188 -6.05 -19.80 -2.22
N ILE A 189 -5.11 -20.75 -2.34
CA ILE A 189 -3.67 -20.46 -2.40
C ILE A 189 -3.37 -19.54 -3.58
N PHE A 190 -3.95 -19.83 -4.75
CA PHE A 190 -3.77 -19.00 -5.94
C PHE A 190 -4.28 -17.58 -5.73
N LEU A 191 -5.50 -17.40 -5.22
CA LEU A 191 -6.10 -16.09 -4.97
C LEU A 191 -5.34 -15.29 -3.91
N VAL A 192 -5.02 -15.91 -2.78
CA VAL A 192 -4.24 -15.28 -1.69
C VAL A 192 -2.87 -14.85 -2.20
N SER A 193 -2.20 -15.70 -2.98
CA SER A 193 -0.89 -15.39 -3.55
C SER A 193 -0.98 -14.23 -4.55
N LEU A 194 -2.01 -14.22 -5.41
CA LEU A 194 -2.24 -13.16 -6.38
C LEU A 194 -2.46 -11.81 -5.68
N VAL A 195 -3.36 -11.78 -4.69
CA VAL A 195 -3.64 -10.57 -3.89
C VAL A 195 -2.38 -10.11 -3.17
N PHE A 196 -1.66 -11.02 -2.50
CA PHE A 196 -0.42 -10.68 -1.82
C PHE A 196 0.64 -10.09 -2.77
N LEU A 197 0.83 -10.68 -3.95
CA LEU A 197 1.78 -10.19 -4.94
C LEU A 197 1.39 -8.82 -5.50
N LEU A 198 0.12 -8.60 -5.84
CA LEU A 198 -0.38 -7.32 -6.33
C LEU A 198 -0.17 -6.21 -5.30
N PHE A 199 -0.53 -6.46 -4.04
CA PHE A 199 -0.36 -5.49 -2.97
C PHE A 199 1.12 -5.27 -2.62
N ARG A 200 1.95 -6.32 -2.60
CA ARG A 200 3.40 -6.20 -2.38
C ARG A 200 4.08 -5.41 -3.49
N TRP A 201 3.69 -5.64 -4.74
CA TRP A 201 4.19 -4.90 -5.89
C TRP A 201 3.75 -3.43 -5.84
N GLY A 202 2.47 -3.17 -5.61
CA GLY A 202 1.92 -1.82 -5.43
C GLY A 202 2.62 -1.09 -4.29
N PHE A 203 2.85 -1.76 -3.17
CA PHE A 203 3.56 -1.20 -2.01
C PHE A 203 5.02 -0.84 -2.32
N ASN A 204 5.77 -1.75 -2.95
CA ASN A 204 7.17 -1.50 -3.30
C ASN A 204 7.29 -0.31 -4.26
N ARG A 205 6.35 -0.18 -5.20
CA ARG A 205 6.27 0.94 -6.14
C ARG A 205 5.90 2.25 -5.45
N LEU A 206 4.95 2.22 -4.51
CA LEU A 206 4.44 3.42 -3.84
C LEU A 206 5.33 3.93 -2.70
N TYR A 207 6.04 3.04 -2.01
CA TYR A 207 6.73 3.36 -0.75
C TYR A 207 8.20 2.93 -0.72
N GLY A 208 8.52 1.75 -1.27
CA GLY A 208 9.84 1.13 -1.16
C GLY A 208 10.96 1.98 -1.75
N ASN A 209 10.81 2.37 -3.02
CA ASN A 209 11.82 3.14 -3.76
C ASN A 209 12.00 4.54 -3.16
N HIS A 210 10.90 5.18 -2.75
CA HIS A 210 10.96 6.53 -2.16
C HIS A 210 11.63 6.54 -0.78
N LEU A 211 11.41 5.50 0.04
CA LEU A 211 12.08 5.39 1.35
C LEU A 211 13.61 5.30 1.20
N GLN A 212 14.09 4.55 0.21
CA GLN A 212 15.52 4.41 -0.06
C GLN A 212 16.12 5.75 -0.51
N ASN A 213 15.45 6.43 -1.45
CA ASN A 213 15.89 7.74 -1.93
C ASN A 213 15.89 8.79 -0.81
N LEU A 214 14.86 8.83 0.04
CA LEU A 214 14.78 9.75 1.18
C LEU A 214 15.90 9.51 2.20
N LYS A 215 16.26 8.24 2.46
CA LYS A 215 17.39 7.91 3.34
C LYS A 215 18.74 8.29 2.72
N ALA A 216 18.89 8.13 1.41
CA ALA A 216 20.09 8.55 0.70
C ALA A 216 20.26 10.08 0.80
N THR A 217 19.20 10.85 0.51
CA THR A 217 19.24 12.32 0.62
C THR A 217 19.51 12.80 2.06
N LEU A 218 18.98 12.11 3.08
CA LEU A 218 19.31 12.43 4.48
C LEU A 218 20.80 12.18 4.78
N LYS A 219 21.35 11.07 4.27
CA LYS A 219 22.77 10.75 4.45
C LYS A 219 23.68 11.78 3.76
N GLU A 220 23.33 12.19 2.54
CA GLU A 220 24.05 13.25 1.82
C GLU A 220 24.01 14.58 2.58
N LEU A 221 22.86 14.95 3.16
CA LEU A 221 22.75 16.18 3.96
C LEU A 221 23.59 16.12 5.25
N ASP A 222 23.61 14.96 5.91
CA ASP A 222 24.41 14.71 7.11
C ASP A 222 25.93 14.72 6.84
N GLU A 223 26.36 14.57 5.58
CA GLU A 223 27.77 14.66 5.17
C GLU A 223 28.19 16.10 4.84
N ILE A 224 27.23 17.02 4.63
CA ILE A 224 27.48 18.44 4.26
C ILE A 224 27.40 19.37 5.48
N GLU A 225 26.56 19.06 6.48
CA GLU A 225 26.47 19.77 7.78
C GLU A 225 27.51 19.27 8.80
#